data_AF-A0A1S2Q6U8-F1
#
_entry.id   AF-A0A1S2Q6U8-F1
#
_cell.length_a   1.000
_cell.length_b   1.000
_cell.length_c   1.000
_cell.angle_alpha   90.00
_cell.angle_beta   90.00
_cell.angle_gamma   90.00
#
_symmetry.space_group_name_H-M   'P 1'
#
loop_
_entity.id
_entity.type
_entity.pdbx_description
1 polymer ?
#
loop_
_entity_poly.entity_id
_entity_poly.type
_entity_poly.pdbx_seq_one_letter_code
_entity_poly.pdbx_strand_id
1 'polypeptide(L)'
;MDVVAIMEALAEQDRTEESYPSGIQLKSMGRKAIRMALTFMDSYTLWRSLPFPSGGSAQGLKMTYADLAEADEYVTTVIRFVERGIFKPAPVDLLAMLEELMQRIDRLGDAASDGDQVVARQQHAYAALLGLVYRKFLETGGPHE
;
A
#
# COMPACT_ATOMS: atom_id res chain seq x y z
N MET A 1 -7.61 6.89 -15.91
CA MET A 1 -7.89 6.19 -14.64
C MET A 1 -6.99 6.84 -13.61
N ASP A 2 -7.55 7.53 -12.62
CA ASP A 2 -6.76 8.34 -11.69
C ASP A 2 -6.17 7.44 -10.60
N VAL A 3 -4.87 7.17 -10.73
CA VAL A 3 -4.11 6.36 -9.77
C VAL A 3 -4.18 6.95 -8.38
N VAL A 4 -4.22 8.29 -8.26
CA VAL A 4 -4.33 8.99 -6.97
C VAL A 4 -5.67 8.67 -6.33
N ALA A 5 -6.77 8.62 -7.09
CA ALA A 5 -8.07 8.24 -6.55
C ALA A 5 -8.14 6.77 -6.10
N ILE A 6 -7.41 5.85 -6.76
CA ILE A 6 -7.32 4.44 -6.33
C ILE A 6 -6.47 4.32 -5.07
N MET A 7 -5.36 5.03 -5.02
CA MET A 7 -4.41 5.12 -3.89
C MET A 7 -5.06 5.74 -2.64
N GLU A 8 -5.78 6.87 -2.81
CA GLU A 8 -6.56 7.52 -1.74
C GLU A 8 -7.70 6.65 -1.26
N ALA A 9 -8.38 5.95 -2.18
CA ALA A 9 -9.34 4.95 -1.78
C ALA A 9 -8.63 3.93 -0.89
N LEU A 10 -7.56 3.27 -1.37
CA LEU A 10 -6.78 2.24 -0.64
C LEU A 10 -6.42 2.68 0.79
N ALA A 11 -5.88 3.88 0.97
CA ALA A 11 -5.55 4.45 2.27
C ALA A 11 -6.77 4.68 3.20
N GLU A 12 -7.94 5.08 2.66
CA GLU A 12 -9.15 5.34 3.45
C GLU A 12 -9.82 4.06 4.02
N GLN A 13 -9.53 2.88 3.45
CA GLN A 13 -10.12 1.62 3.93
C GLN A 13 -9.42 1.07 5.18
N ASP A 14 -8.14 1.41 5.39
CA ASP A 14 -7.39 1.03 6.60
C ASP A 14 -7.92 1.78 7.84
N ARG A 15 -8.49 2.98 7.62
CA ARG A 15 -9.03 3.84 8.69
C ARG A 15 -10.46 3.51 9.14
N THR A 16 -11.19 2.63 8.45
CA THR A 16 -12.66 2.50 8.60
C THR A 16 -13.16 1.17 9.17
N GLU A 17 -12.29 0.27 9.65
CA GLU A 17 -12.74 -1.00 10.24
C GLU A 17 -13.38 -0.89 11.64
N GLU A 18 -13.38 0.27 12.32
CA GLU A 18 -13.80 0.34 13.73
C GLU A 18 -15.23 0.86 14.01
N SER A 19 -16.08 1.15 13.02
CA SER A 19 -17.45 1.57 13.36
C SER A 19 -18.43 1.47 12.19
N TYR A 20 -19.39 0.54 12.22
CA TYR A 20 -20.75 0.77 11.69
C TYR A 20 -21.77 -0.29 12.15
N PRO A 21 -22.92 0.12 12.72
CA PRO A 21 -24.16 -0.66 12.70
C PRO A 21 -25.12 -0.18 11.58
N SER A 22 -25.66 -1.18 10.86
CA SER A 22 -26.83 -1.26 9.96
C SER A 22 -27.48 0.01 9.33
N GLY A 23 -27.39 0.08 7.98
CA GLY A 23 -28.57 -0.01 7.10
C GLY A 23 -29.10 1.23 6.36
N ILE A 24 -28.67 1.49 5.11
CA ILE A 24 -29.49 2.08 3.99
C ILE A 24 -28.92 1.61 2.62
N GLN A 25 -29.70 0.83 1.85
CA GLN A 25 -29.46 0.49 0.44
C GLN A 25 -30.16 1.47 -0.51
N LEU A 26 -29.46 2.48 -1.07
CA LEU A 26 -29.90 3.18 -2.31
C LEU A 26 -28.82 4.06 -3.00
N LYS A 27 -27.52 3.80 -2.72
CA LYS A 27 -26.35 4.25 -3.53
C LYS A 27 -25.77 3.08 -4.34
N SER A 28 -26.64 2.41 -5.09
CA SER A 28 -26.28 1.32 -5.98
C SER A 28 -25.37 1.80 -7.12
N MET A 29 -24.35 0.98 -7.39
CA MET A 29 -23.65 0.77 -8.67
C MET A 29 -22.34 1.51 -8.96
N GLY A 30 -22.10 2.77 -8.56
CA GLY A 30 -20.78 3.41 -8.81
C GLY A 30 -19.65 2.95 -7.87
N ARG A 31 -20.01 2.52 -6.65
CA ARG A 31 -19.09 2.19 -5.53
C ARG A 31 -19.04 0.69 -5.18
N LYS A 32 -19.87 -0.13 -5.82
CA LYS A 32 -19.95 -1.59 -5.59
C LYS A 32 -18.91 -2.37 -6.41
N ALA A 33 -18.34 -1.70 -7.43
CA ALA A 33 -17.38 -2.25 -8.40
C ALA A 33 -15.94 -1.72 -8.20
N ILE A 34 -15.75 -0.70 -7.35
CA ILE A 34 -14.45 -0.32 -6.77
C ILE A 34 -14.35 -1.12 -5.45
N ARG A 35 -13.34 -1.97 -5.26
CA ARG A 35 -13.02 -2.71 -4.02
C ARG A 35 -13.89 -3.91 -3.63
N MET A 36 -14.17 -4.80 -4.58
CA MET A 36 -13.88 -6.20 -4.24
C MET A 36 -12.40 -6.27 -3.85
N ALA A 37 -12.04 -6.87 -2.72
CA ALA A 37 -10.66 -6.95 -2.26
C ALA A 37 -9.76 -7.36 -3.44
N LEU A 38 -8.84 -6.48 -3.87
CA LEU A 38 -7.94 -6.76 -5.00
C LEU A 38 -7.39 -8.19 -4.83
N THR A 39 -7.48 -9.03 -5.85
CA THR A 39 -6.88 -10.37 -5.75
C THR A 39 -5.37 -10.23 -5.59
N PHE A 40 -4.69 -11.30 -5.17
CA PHE A 40 -3.22 -11.27 -5.09
C PHE A 40 -2.60 -10.81 -6.42
N MET A 41 -3.11 -11.34 -7.55
CA MET A 41 -2.61 -11.00 -8.88
C MET A 41 -2.97 -9.58 -9.32
N ASP A 42 -4.13 -9.04 -8.92
CA ASP A 42 -4.49 -7.65 -9.20
C ASP A 42 -3.56 -6.69 -8.46
N SER A 43 -3.33 -6.92 -7.16
CA SER A 43 -2.42 -6.10 -6.36
C SER A 43 -0.98 -6.16 -6.89
N TYR A 44 -0.51 -7.37 -7.24
CA TYR A 44 0.80 -7.56 -7.85
C TYR A 44 0.94 -6.78 -9.17
N THR A 45 -0.04 -6.93 -10.07
CA THR A 45 -0.02 -6.25 -11.38
C THR A 45 -0.07 -4.74 -11.22
N LEU A 46 -0.88 -4.24 -10.28
CA LEU A 46 -0.94 -2.82 -9.95
C LEU A 46 0.43 -2.31 -9.48
N TRP A 47 1.05 -2.97 -8.50
CA TRP A 47 2.39 -2.61 -8.02
C TRP A 47 3.43 -2.59 -9.14
N ARG A 48 3.47 -3.62 -9.99
CA ARG A 48 4.41 -3.69 -11.13
C ARG A 48 4.18 -2.61 -12.19
N SER A 49 2.98 -2.06 -12.28
CA SER A 49 2.62 -1.02 -13.27
C SER A 49 2.86 0.41 -12.78
N LEU A 50 3.06 0.61 -11.48
CA LEU A 50 3.16 1.93 -10.88
C LEU A 50 4.61 2.41 -10.80
N PRO A 51 4.88 3.69 -11.09
CA PRO A 51 6.19 4.27 -10.83
C PRO A 51 6.44 4.36 -9.32
N PHE A 52 7.71 4.23 -8.93
CA PHE A 52 8.13 4.52 -7.56
C PHE A 52 7.91 6.02 -7.25
N PRO A 53 7.37 6.39 -6.07
CA PRO A 53 7.01 7.77 -5.76
C PRO A 53 8.23 8.68 -5.59
N SER A 54 8.03 10.00 -5.71
CA SER A 54 9.10 11.00 -5.50
C SER A 54 9.54 11.07 -4.03
N GLY A 55 10.78 11.50 -3.78
CA GLY A 55 11.32 11.76 -2.43
C GLY A 55 10.98 13.12 -1.85
N GLY A 56 10.38 14.02 -2.64
CA GLY A 56 10.01 15.36 -2.19
C GLY A 56 11.20 16.26 -1.91
N SER A 57 10.90 17.45 -1.36
CA SER A 57 11.91 18.47 -1.07
C SER A 57 12.35 18.47 0.39
N ALA A 58 11.42 18.21 1.32
CA ALA A 58 11.67 18.13 2.75
C ALA A 58 12.60 16.96 3.12
N GLN A 59 13.52 17.21 4.06
CA GLN A 59 14.49 16.20 4.51
C GLN A 59 13.80 14.94 5.07
N GLY A 60 12.71 15.10 5.81
CA GLY A 60 11.95 13.96 6.34
C GLY A 60 11.40 13.05 5.24
N LEU A 61 10.90 13.63 4.15
CA LEU A 61 10.34 12.87 3.02
C LEU A 61 11.41 12.15 2.19
N LYS A 62 12.63 12.69 2.15
CA LYS A 62 13.78 12.01 1.54
C LYS A 62 14.23 10.79 2.36
N MET A 63 14.12 10.87 3.69
CA MET A 63 14.41 9.73 4.55
C MET A 63 13.34 8.64 4.42
N THR A 64 12.06 9.01 4.41
CA THR A 64 10.98 8.03 4.16
C THR A 64 11.05 7.43 2.76
N TYR A 65 11.52 8.16 1.75
CA TYR A 65 11.79 7.61 0.42
C TYR A 65 12.83 6.49 0.43
N ALA A 66 13.94 6.67 1.18
CA ALA A 66 14.98 5.65 1.28
C ALA A 66 14.45 4.39 1.99
N ASP A 67 13.74 4.56 3.10
CA ASP A 67 13.15 3.45 3.85
C ASP A 67 12.05 2.75 3.02
N LEU A 68 11.30 3.50 2.20
CA LEU A 68 10.33 2.93 1.26
C LEU A 68 11.00 2.11 0.14
N ALA A 69 12.18 2.53 -0.32
CA ALA A 69 12.94 1.80 -1.32
C ALA A 69 13.50 0.49 -0.76
N GLU A 70 13.93 0.49 0.51
CA GLU A 70 14.31 -0.73 1.22
C GLU A 70 13.11 -1.68 1.37
N ALA A 71 11.94 -1.16 1.74
CA ALA A 71 10.72 -1.96 1.83
C ALA A 71 10.33 -2.56 0.46
N ASP A 72 10.40 -1.80 -0.63
CA ASP A 72 10.16 -2.29 -1.99
C ASP A 72 11.12 -3.42 -2.38
N GLU A 73 12.40 -3.29 -2.01
CA GLU A 73 13.40 -4.35 -2.21
C GLU A 73 13.00 -5.65 -1.50
N TYR A 74 12.55 -5.59 -0.24
CA TYR A 74 12.06 -6.78 0.46
C TYR A 74 10.82 -7.39 -0.22
N VAL A 75 9.92 -6.57 -0.76
CA VAL A 75 8.72 -7.04 -1.50
C VAL A 75 9.10 -7.75 -2.81
N THR A 76 10.29 -7.53 -3.38
CA THR A 76 10.72 -8.24 -4.60
C THR A 76 10.72 -9.77 -4.48
N THR A 77 10.69 -10.33 -3.26
CA THR A 77 10.49 -11.77 -3.08
C THR A 77 9.15 -12.27 -3.67
N VAL A 78 8.12 -11.42 -3.69
CA VAL A 78 6.83 -11.68 -4.33
C VAL A 78 6.99 -11.92 -5.83
N ILE A 79 7.93 -11.23 -6.50
CA ILE A 79 8.23 -11.46 -7.92
C ILE A 79 8.71 -12.90 -8.13
N ARG A 80 9.61 -13.40 -7.26
CA ARG A 80 10.09 -14.79 -7.35
C ARG A 80 8.99 -15.81 -7.14
N PHE A 81 8.03 -15.51 -6.28
CA PHE A 81 6.86 -16.34 -6.08
C PHE A 81 5.97 -16.38 -7.33
N VAL A 82 5.63 -15.22 -7.89
CA VAL A 82 4.78 -15.15 -9.09
C VAL A 82 5.47 -15.77 -10.32
N GLU A 83 6.75 -15.49 -10.54
CA GLU A 83 7.47 -15.93 -11.73
C GLU A 83 7.95 -17.39 -11.66
N ARG A 84 8.21 -17.91 -10.45
CA ARG A 84 8.91 -19.19 -10.26
C ARG A 84 8.24 -20.12 -9.25
N GLY A 85 7.15 -19.71 -8.61
CA GLY A 85 6.49 -20.47 -7.55
C GLY A 85 7.31 -20.60 -6.26
N ILE A 86 8.37 -19.80 -6.09
CA ILE A 86 9.26 -19.92 -4.92
C ILE A 86 8.71 -19.07 -3.77
N PHE A 87 8.14 -19.73 -2.76
CA PHE A 87 7.70 -19.08 -1.53
C PHE A 87 8.88 -18.91 -0.56
N LYS A 88 9.40 -17.70 -0.46
CA LYS A 88 10.43 -17.33 0.52
C LYS A 88 10.14 -15.93 1.07
N PRO A 89 9.46 -15.80 2.22
CA PRO A 89 9.18 -14.50 2.83
C PRO A 89 10.45 -13.67 3.10
N ALA A 90 10.26 -12.36 3.22
CA ALA A 90 11.32 -11.47 3.65
C ALA A 90 11.84 -11.87 5.05
N PRO A 91 13.13 -11.69 5.35
CA PRO A 91 13.71 -12.07 6.63
C PRO A 91 13.37 -11.10 7.79
N VAL A 92 12.55 -10.09 7.53
CA VAL A 92 12.15 -9.04 8.46
C VAL A 92 10.62 -8.98 8.57
N ASP A 93 10.12 -8.40 9.65
CA ASP A 93 8.69 -8.09 9.77
C ASP A 93 8.33 -6.87 8.90
N LEU A 94 8.18 -7.15 7.60
CA LEU A 94 7.92 -6.13 6.59
C LEU A 94 6.57 -5.45 6.77
N LEU A 95 5.56 -6.14 7.32
CA LEU A 95 4.24 -5.53 7.55
C LEU A 95 4.33 -4.48 8.66
N ALA A 96 4.98 -4.81 9.78
CA ALA A 96 5.22 -3.83 10.85
C ALA A 96 6.08 -2.65 10.36
N MET A 97 7.14 -2.93 9.59
CA MET A 97 7.98 -1.89 9.00
C MET A 97 7.20 -0.91 8.11
N LEU A 98 6.31 -1.43 7.26
CA LEU A 98 5.46 -0.62 6.39
C LEU A 98 4.44 0.21 7.18
N GLU A 99 3.87 -0.35 8.26
CA GLU A 99 2.96 0.38 9.14
C GLU A 99 3.65 1.57 9.83
N GLU A 100 4.82 1.34 10.43
CA GLU A 100 5.63 2.38 11.05
C GLU A 100 6.01 3.48 10.04
N LEU A 101 6.36 3.06 8.81
CA LEU A 101 6.69 3.98 7.72
C LEU A 101 5.49 4.84 7.32
N MET A 102 4.30 4.25 7.16
CA MET A 102 3.06 4.99 6.85
C MET A 102 2.74 6.02 7.93
N GLN A 103 2.79 5.62 9.22
CA GLN A 103 2.56 6.54 10.35
C GLN A 103 3.57 7.70 10.38
N ARG A 104 4.82 7.46 9.96
CA ARG A 104 5.85 8.51 9.90
C ARG A 104 5.63 9.44 8.70
N ILE A 105 5.22 8.89 7.55
CA ILE A 105 4.87 9.68 6.36
C ILE A 105 3.67 10.59 6.64
N ASP A 106 2.64 10.09 7.32
CA ASP A 106 1.45 10.89 7.67
C ASP A 106 1.80 12.09 8.54
N ARG A 107 2.57 11.86 9.60
CA ARG A 107 3.06 12.94 10.48
C ARG A 107 3.88 13.99 9.73
N LEU A 108 4.66 13.59 8.73
CA LEU A 108 5.41 14.52 7.88
C LEU A 108 4.49 15.28 6.92
N GLY A 109 3.48 14.59 6.37
CA GLY A 109 2.47 15.19 5.50
C GLY A 109 1.68 16.29 6.20
N ASP A 110 1.24 16.06 7.44
CA ASP A 110 0.46 17.04 8.22
C ASP A 110 1.20 18.37 8.46
N ALA A 111 2.54 18.34 8.47
CA ALA A 111 3.40 19.51 8.68
C ALA A 111 4.02 20.08 7.39
N ALA A 112 3.75 19.46 6.23
CA ALA A 112 4.41 19.79 4.98
C ALA A 112 3.74 20.94 4.21
N SER A 113 4.51 21.56 3.30
CA SER A 113 3.96 22.46 2.28
C SER A 113 3.09 21.70 1.28
N ASP A 114 2.19 22.39 0.56
CA ASP A 114 1.24 21.76 -0.38
C ASP A 114 1.89 20.80 -1.39
N GLY A 115 3.10 21.12 -1.89
CA GLY A 115 3.84 20.26 -2.80
C GLY A 115 4.37 18.99 -2.14
N ASP A 116 4.90 19.11 -0.93
CA ASP A 116 5.41 17.97 -0.16
C ASP A 116 4.27 17.13 0.46
N GLN A 117 3.10 17.71 0.70
CA GLN A 117 1.90 16.97 1.09
C GLN A 117 1.45 15.98 0.01
N VAL A 118 1.50 16.38 -1.26
CA VAL A 118 1.20 15.46 -2.38
C VAL A 118 2.19 14.30 -2.40
N VAL A 119 3.47 14.59 -2.19
CA VAL A 119 4.51 13.56 -2.12
C VAL A 119 4.29 12.62 -0.95
N ALA A 120 3.97 13.13 0.25
CA ALA A 120 3.65 12.32 1.41
C ALA A 120 2.48 11.37 1.11
N ARG A 121 1.39 11.87 0.51
CA ARG A 121 0.26 11.02 0.08
C ARG A 121 0.66 9.94 -0.91
N GLN A 122 1.52 10.25 -1.88
CA GLN A 122 2.03 9.27 -2.84
C GLN A 122 2.88 8.19 -2.17
N GLN A 123 3.79 8.56 -1.27
CA GLN A 123 4.61 7.60 -0.53
C GLN A 123 3.76 6.71 0.39
N HIS A 124 2.81 7.29 1.12
CA HIS A 124 1.89 6.55 1.98
C HIS A 124 1.14 5.49 1.16
N ALA A 125 0.53 5.91 0.05
CA ALA A 125 -0.28 4.99 -0.73
C ALA A 125 0.54 3.90 -1.43
N TYR A 126 1.78 4.21 -1.83
CA TYR A 126 2.70 3.19 -2.31
C TYR A 126 3.05 2.18 -1.21
N ALA A 127 3.36 2.64 0.01
CA ALA A 127 3.61 1.76 1.16
C ALA A 127 2.40 0.88 1.49
N ALA A 128 1.18 1.42 1.46
CA ALA A 128 -0.06 0.67 1.64
C ALA A 128 -0.24 -0.42 0.57
N LEU A 129 0.11 -0.11 -0.69
CA LEU A 129 0.06 -1.09 -1.77
C LEU A 129 1.09 -2.21 -1.56
N LEU A 130 2.32 -1.89 -1.15
CA LEU A 130 3.33 -2.88 -0.79
C LEU A 130 2.82 -3.80 0.34
N GLY A 131 2.18 -3.22 1.36
CA GLY A 131 1.59 -3.96 2.47
C GLY A 131 0.49 -4.90 2.02
N LEU A 132 -0.39 -4.43 1.13
CA LEU A 132 -1.46 -5.25 0.54
C LEU A 132 -0.92 -6.41 -0.30
N VAL A 133 0.08 -6.15 -1.15
CA VAL A 133 0.73 -7.19 -1.98
C VAL A 133 1.39 -8.24 -1.09
N TYR A 134 2.16 -7.80 -0.10
CA TYR A 134 2.91 -8.71 0.76
C TYR A 134 2.00 -9.54 1.66
N ARG A 135 0.95 -8.95 2.24
CA ARG A 135 -0.07 -9.67 3.02
C ARG A 135 -0.71 -10.79 2.20
N LYS A 136 -1.12 -10.50 0.97
CA LYS A 136 -1.72 -11.49 0.06
C LYS A 136 -0.74 -12.58 -0.38
N PHE A 137 0.53 -12.21 -0.57
CA PHE A 137 1.59 -13.18 -0.83
C PHE A 137 1.74 -14.18 0.34
N LEU A 138 1.73 -13.70 1.59
CA LEU A 138 1.78 -14.57 2.77
C LEU A 138 0.53 -15.46 2.87
N GLU A 139 -0.66 -14.91 2.64
CA GLU A 139 -1.92 -15.66 2.62
C GLU A 139 -1.95 -16.77 1.54
N THR A 140 -1.35 -16.49 0.38
CA THR A 140 -1.35 -17.42 -0.77
C THR A 140 -0.29 -18.52 -0.64
N GLY A 141 0.87 -18.20 -0.06
CA GLY A 141 2.01 -19.12 0.03
C GLY A 141 2.20 -19.80 1.38
N GLY A 142 1.51 -19.34 2.43
CA GLY A 142 1.51 -20.00 3.74
C GLY A 142 0.85 -21.39 3.69
N PRO A 143 1.27 -22.34 4.54
CA PRO A 143 0.59 -23.61 4.66
C PRO A 143 -0.86 -23.37 5.08
N HIS A 144 -1.81 -23.86 4.28
CA HIS A 144 -3.20 -23.98 4.71
C HIS A 144 -3.24 -25.06 5.79
N GLU A 145 -3.51 -24.68 7.05
CA GLU A 145 -3.87 -25.62 8.11
C GLU A 145 -5.23 -26.27 7.85
#